data_AF-A0A953F4H0-F1
#
_entry.id   AF-A0A953F4H0-F1
#
_cell.length_a   1.000
_cell.length_b   1.000
_cell.length_c   1.000
_cell.angle_alpha   90.00
_cell.angle_beta   90.00
_cell.angle_gamma   90.00
#
_symmetry.space_group_name_H-M   'P 1'
#
loop_
_entity.id
_entity.type
_entity.pdbx_description
1 polymer ?
#
loop_
_entity_poly.entity_id
_entity_poly.type
_entity_poly.pdbx_seq_one_letter_code
_entity_poly.pdbx_strand_id
1 'polypeptide(L)'
;METSIKEGIRAALLLDFGVFLSDVLYIYIALHFFSQRDSIMEHEHSITLVTGILLVFFGLYQFLGKKKKKAMHEPQHLIRTRSKDLRLFLKGFLINIINPTILLYWFGMIFVGFSKNAFTDNEMIMFLCAIMASFFSIDVLKIIGARQLKKVVTPEFMHHLNRAIGVILMLFGAVMMVKGMKLFA
;
A
#
# COMPACT_ATOMS: atom_id res chain seq x y z
N MET A 1 -1.74 14.06 0.59
CA MET A 1 -1.26 15.29 -0.09
C MET A 1 -2.38 16.16 -0.66
N GLU A 2 -3.26 15.65 -1.53
CA GLU A 2 -4.37 16.45 -2.10
C GLU A 2 -5.27 17.06 -1.03
N THR A 3 -5.63 16.27 -0.01
CA THR A 3 -6.38 16.72 1.17
C THR A 3 -5.68 17.86 1.92
N SER A 4 -4.35 17.87 1.98
CA SER A 4 -3.58 18.94 2.66
C SER A 4 -3.74 20.27 1.94
N ILE A 5 -3.77 20.21 0.60
CA ILE A 5 -3.89 21.41 -0.23
C ILE A 5 -5.34 21.93 -0.24
N LYS A 6 -6.33 21.03 -0.27
CA LYS A 6 -7.75 21.40 -0.33
C LYS A 6 -8.37 21.73 1.03
N GLU A 7 -8.02 20.96 2.06
CA GLU A 7 -8.69 20.98 3.38
C GLU A 7 -7.73 21.31 4.53
N GLY A 8 -6.44 21.51 4.24
CA GLY A 8 -5.41 21.88 5.21
C GLY A 8 -4.68 20.69 5.85
N ILE A 9 -3.56 20.99 6.51
CA ILE A 9 -2.64 20.01 7.08
C ILE A 9 -3.35 19.12 8.12
N ARG A 10 -4.17 19.69 9.00
CA ARG A 10 -4.88 18.91 10.04
C ARG A 10 -5.80 17.85 9.45
N ALA A 11 -6.58 18.20 8.42
CA ALA A 11 -7.47 17.27 7.74
C ALA A 11 -6.69 16.16 7.02
N ALA A 12 -5.53 16.50 6.45
CA ALA A 12 -4.64 15.51 5.83
C ALA A 12 -4.01 14.57 6.85
N LEU A 13 -3.57 15.07 8.01
CA LEU A 13 -3.03 14.24 9.09
C LEU A 13 -4.09 13.29 9.66
N LEU A 14 -5.34 13.72 9.81
CA LEU A 14 -6.43 12.84 10.25
C LEU A 14 -6.71 11.71 9.26
N LEU A 15 -6.68 12.02 7.96
CA LEU A 15 -6.81 11.00 6.91
C LEU A 15 -5.63 10.03 6.94
N ASP A 16 -4.40 10.55 7.03
CA ASP A 16 -3.16 9.77 7.06
C ASP A 16 -3.08 8.87 8.29
N PHE A 17 -3.57 9.34 9.43
CA PHE A 17 -3.69 8.52 10.64
C PHE A 17 -4.67 7.35 10.45
N GLY A 18 -5.72 7.53 9.64
CA GLY A 18 -6.58 6.42 9.23
C GLY A 18 -5.86 5.38 8.38
N VAL A 19 -5.02 5.81 7.44
CA VAL A 19 -4.17 4.92 6.64
C VAL A 19 -3.20 4.15 7.54
N PHE A 20 -2.50 4.85 8.42
CA PHE A 20 -1.58 4.26 9.39
C PHE A 20 -2.25 3.17 10.25
N LEU A 21 -3.46 3.43 10.76
CA LEU A 21 -4.16 2.42 11.57
C LEU A 21 -4.55 1.18 10.74
N SER A 22 -4.87 1.35 9.46
CA SER A 22 -5.12 0.21 8.57
C SER A 22 -3.86 -0.61 8.32
N ASP A 23 -2.68 0.02 8.19
CA ASP A 23 -1.41 -0.70 8.07
C ASP A 23 -1.11 -1.51 9.33
N VAL A 24 -1.30 -0.91 10.50
CA VAL A 24 -1.15 -1.62 11.79
C VAL A 24 -2.09 -2.83 11.87
N LEU A 25 -3.34 -2.68 11.44
CA LEU A 25 -4.30 -3.78 11.38
C LEU A 25 -3.82 -4.90 10.44
N TYR A 26 -3.28 -4.56 9.26
CA TYR A 26 -2.75 -5.56 8.34
C TYR A 26 -1.51 -6.26 8.88
N ILE A 27 -0.60 -5.54 9.51
CA ILE A 27 0.56 -6.14 10.18
C ILE A 27 0.09 -7.13 11.25
N TYR A 28 -0.87 -6.75 12.08
CA TYR A 28 -1.43 -7.62 13.11
C TYR A 28 -2.02 -8.90 12.52
N ILE A 29 -2.85 -8.79 11.48
CA ILE A 29 -3.43 -9.93 10.77
C ILE A 29 -2.33 -10.80 10.15
N ALA A 30 -1.35 -10.19 9.48
CA ALA A 30 -0.28 -10.90 8.80
C ALA A 30 0.64 -11.66 9.78
N LEU A 31 0.94 -11.10 10.96
CA LEU A 31 1.66 -11.80 12.02
C LEU A 31 0.87 -13.03 12.51
N HIS A 32 -0.44 -12.90 12.68
CA HIS A 32 -1.30 -14.02 13.08
C HIS A 32 -1.44 -15.09 11.98
N PHE A 33 -1.44 -14.70 10.72
CA PHE A 33 -1.40 -15.64 9.59
C PHE A 33 -0.04 -16.35 9.50
N PHE A 34 1.06 -15.64 9.78
CA PHE A 34 2.39 -16.23 9.74
C PHE A 34 2.61 -17.30 10.82
N SER A 35 1.98 -17.17 12.00
CA SER A 35 2.05 -18.23 13.01
C SER A 35 1.37 -19.54 12.55
N GLN A 36 0.47 -19.46 11.56
CA GLN A 36 -0.19 -20.59 10.91
C GLN A 36 0.45 -20.96 9.56
N ARG A 37 1.65 -20.45 9.25
CA ARG A 37 2.29 -20.66 7.93
C ARG A 37 2.44 -22.12 7.54
N ASP A 38 2.71 -23.03 8.49
CA ASP A 38 3.06 -24.41 8.17
C ASP A 38 1.86 -25.16 7.54
N SER A 39 0.62 -24.85 7.93
CA SER A 39 -0.59 -25.39 7.29
C SER A 39 -0.93 -24.69 5.96
N ILE A 40 -0.47 -23.45 5.76
CA ILE A 40 -0.69 -22.67 4.54
C ILE A 40 0.33 -23.05 3.46
N MET A 41 1.55 -23.42 3.86
CA MET A 41 2.64 -23.83 2.96
C MET A 41 2.33 -25.13 2.19
N GLU A 42 1.40 -25.97 2.68
CA GLU A 42 0.87 -27.10 1.90
C GLU A 42 0.28 -26.66 0.55
N HIS A 43 -0.17 -25.40 0.46
CA HIS A 43 -0.74 -24.80 -0.74
C HIS A 43 0.18 -23.70 -1.33
N GLU A 44 1.47 -23.67 -0.98
CA GLU A 44 2.43 -22.62 -1.36
C GLU A 44 2.43 -22.37 -2.88
N HIS A 45 2.40 -23.43 -3.68
CA HIS A 45 2.44 -23.30 -5.14
C HIS A 45 1.19 -22.63 -5.70
N SER A 46 0.01 -23.03 -5.22
CA SER A 46 -1.27 -22.42 -5.60
C SER A 46 -1.32 -20.95 -5.19
N ILE A 47 -0.85 -20.62 -3.99
CA ILE A 47 -0.78 -19.25 -3.47
C ILE A 47 0.20 -18.42 -4.31
N THR A 48 1.36 -18.97 -4.66
CA THR A 48 2.38 -18.31 -5.49
C THR A 48 1.85 -18.03 -6.89
N LEU A 49 1.15 -19.00 -7.49
CA LEU A 49 0.54 -18.86 -8.82
C LEU A 49 -0.57 -17.79 -8.82
N VAL A 50 -1.49 -17.84 -7.85
CA VAL A 50 -2.57 -16.86 -7.71
C VAL A 50 -2.02 -15.46 -7.47
N THR A 51 -1.01 -15.32 -6.61
CA THR A 51 -0.34 -14.04 -6.36
C THR A 51 0.32 -13.50 -7.63
N GLY A 52 1.00 -14.37 -8.38
CA GLY A 52 1.61 -14.01 -9.67
C GLY A 52 0.58 -13.50 -10.68
N ILE A 53 -0.56 -14.20 -10.82
CA ILE A 53 -1.68 -13.79 -11.67
C ILE A 53 -2.20 -12.41 -11.25
N LEU A 54 -2.48 -12.23 -9.96
CA LEU A 54 -2.97 -10.94 -9.43
C LEU A 54 -1.99 -9.80 -9.72
N LEU A 55 -0.68 -10.01 -9.52
CA LEU A 55 0.34 -9.00 -9.80
C LEU A 55 0.40 -8.62 -11.29
N VAL A 56 0.27 -9.59 -12.20
CA VAL A 56 0.21 -9.30 -13.65
C VAL A 56 -1.04 -8.50 -13.98
N PHE A 57 -2.21 -8.88 -13.45
CA PHE A 57 -3.45 -8.14 -13.67
C PHE A 57 -3.39 -6.70 -13.14
N PHE A 58 -2.90 -6.49 -11.91
CA PHE A 58 -2.72 -5.15 -11.34
C PHE A 58 -1.66 -4.35 -12.10
N GLY A 59 -0.56 -4.97 -12.49
CA GLY A 59 0.48 -4.34 -13.29
C GLY A 59 -0.02 -3.88 -14.65
N LEU A 60 -0.82 -4.72 -15.32
CA LEU A 60 -1.45 -4.39 -16.59
C LEU A 60 -2.47 -3.25 -16.43
N TYR A 61 -3.30 -3.30 -15.38
CA TYR A 61 -4.23 -2.22 -15.05
C TYR A 61 -3.49 -0.88 -14.85
N GLN A 62 -2.38 -0.89 -14.11
CA GLN A 62 -1.60 0.32 -13.84
C GLN A 62 -0.89 0.84 -15.10
N PHE A 63 -0.41 -0.07 -15.96
CA PHE A 63 0.26 0.26 -17.22
C PHE A 63 -0.70 0.83 -18.27
N LEU A 64 -1.89 0.23 -18.41
CA LEU A 64 -2.95 0.67 -19.32
C LEU A 64 -3.78 1.83 -18.76
N GLY A 65 -3.58 2.17 -17.48
CA GLY A 65 -4.25 3.28 -16.80
C GLY A 65 -4.12 4.56 -17.61
N LYS A 66 -5.26 5.03 -18.15
CA LYS A 66 -5.33 6.30 -18.90
C LYS A 66 -4.78 7.43 -18.03
N LYS A 67 -4.19 8.46 -18.67
CA LYS A 67 -3.86 9.73 -17.99
C LYS A 67 -5.10 10.15 -17.20
N LYS A 68 -5.03 10.13 -15.86
CA LYS A 68 -6.12 10.65 -15.02
C LYS A 68 -6.24 12.13 -15.41
N LYS A 69 -7.25 12.47 -16.21
CA LYS A 69 -7.70 13.87 -16.33
C LYS A 69 -7.99 14.28 -14.89
N LYS A 70 -7.41 15.40 -14.44
CA LYS A 70 -7.69 15.95 -13.11
C LYS A 70 -9.21 16.00 -12.97
N ALA A 71 -9.79 15.07 -12.22
CA ALA A 71 -11.10 15.28 -11.65
C ALA A 71 -10.86 16.35 -10.58
N MET A 72 -10.90 17.61 -11.03
CA MET A 72 -10.97 18.75 -10.14
C MET A 72 -12.37 18.69 -9.53
N HIS A 73 -12.56 17.76 -8.58
CA HIS A 73 -13.73 17.82 -7.72
C HIS A 73 -13.64 19.12 -6.95
N GLU A 74 -14.68 19.93 -7.18
CA GLU A 74 -14.90 21.28 -6.69
C GLU A 74 -14.62 21.40 -5.19
N PRO A 75 -14.22 22.59 -4.73
CA PRO A 75 -14.12 22.86 -3.31
C PRO A 75 -15.53 22.81 -2.73
N GLN A 76 -15.89 21.71 -2.06
CA GLN A 76 -17.02 21.70 -1.14
C GLN A 76 -16.65 22.62 0.04
N HIS A 77 -16.92 23.91 -0.12
CA HIS A 77 -17.01 24.87 0.97
C HIS A 77 -18.16 24.44 1.88
N LEU A 78 -17.90 23.59 2.86
CA LEU A 78 -18.92 23.18 3.83
C LEU A 78 -18.32 23.08 5.23
N ILE A 79 -19.11 23.61 6.16
CA ILE A 79 -18.85 23.96 7.55
C ILE A 79 -18.19 22.80 8.33
N ARG A 80 -17.23 23.15 9.21
CA ARG A 80 -16.43 22.23 10.01
C ARG A 80 -17.26 21.62 11.14
N THR A 81 -17.64 20.36 11.01
CA THR A 81 -18.35 19.58 12.04
C THR A 81 -17.50 18.40 12.52
N ARG A 82 -17.73 17.92 13.76
CA ARG A 82 -17.07 16.72 14.31
C ARG A 82 -17.29 15.47 13.43
N SER A 83 -18.40 15.42 12.69
CA SER A 83 -18.70 14.37 11.70
C SER A 83 -17.75 14.38 10.50
N LYS A 84 -17.11 15.50 10.18
CA LYS A 84 -16.15 15.63 9.08
C LYS A 84 -14.80 15.01 9.41
N ASP A 85 -14.29 15.21 10.62
CA ASP A 85 -13.00 14.68 11.05
C ASP A 85 -13.02 13.14 11.09
N LEU A 86 -14.09 12.55 11.64
CA LEU A 86 -14.30 11.10 11.62
C LEU A 86 -14.44 10.56 10.19
N ARG A 87 -15.15 11.29 9.31
CA ARG A 87 -15.29 10.90 7.90
C ARG A 87 -13.95 10.90 7.17
N LEU A 88 -13.08 11.87 7.45
CA LEU A 88 -11.74 11.95 6.85
C LEU A 88 -10.85 10.79 7.31
N PHE A 89 -10.86 10.51 8.61
CA PHE A 89 -10.16 9.35 9.19
C PHE A 89 -10.65 8.03 8.56
N LEU A 90 -11.96 7.78 8.58
CA LEU A 90 -12.55 6.57 8.00
C LEU A 90 -12.27 6.46 6.50
N LYS A 91 -12.27 7.57 5.76
CA LYS A 91 -11.89 7.59 4.35
C LYS A 91 -10.45 7.13 4.15
N GLY A 92 -9.51 7.60 4.97
CA GLY A 92 -8.11 7.16 4.92
C GLY A 92 -7.99 5.67 5.21
N PHE A 93 -8.60 5.22 6.30
CA PHE A 93 -8.63 3.82 6.72
C PHE A 93 -9.18 2.89 5.63
N LEU A 94 -10.35 3.22 5.06
CA LEU A 94 -11.01 2.39 4.05
C LEU A 94 -10.25 2.34 2.71
N ILE A 95 -9.63 3.45 2.27
CA ILE A 95 -8.85 3.44 1.02
C ILE A 95 -7.66 2.47 1.14
N ASN A 96 -7.06 2.37 2.32
CA ASN A 96 -5.95 1.46 2.56
C ASN A 96 -6.43 0.00 2.65
N ILE A 97 -7.54 -0.26 3.38
CA ILE A 97 -8.15 -1.60 3.48
C ILE A 97 -8.63 -2.16 2.15
N ILE A 98 -9.13 -1.32 1.25
CA ILE A 98 -9.63 -1.78 -0.04
C ILE A 98 -8.47 -2.04 -1.02
N ASN A 99 -7.24 -1.63 -0.70
CA ASN A 99 -6.08 -1.81 -1.57
C ASN A 99 -5.37 -3.16 -1.32
N PRO A 100 -5.59 -4.19 -2.15
CA PRO A 100 -5.00 -5.52 -1.94
C PRO A 100 -3.48 -5.51 -2.06
N THR A 101 -2.88 -4.52 -2.74
CA THR A 101 -1.43 -4.39 -2.87
C THR A 101 -0.76 -4.21 -1.51
N ILE A 102 -1.43 -3.52 -0.59
CA ILE A 102 -0.86 -3.16 0.72
C ILE A 102 -0.93 -4.36 1.67
N LEU A 103 -2.03 -5.10 1.62
CA LEU A 103 -2.13 -6.40 2.26
C LEU A 103 -1.02 -7.34 1.77
N LEU A 104 -0.87 -7.50 0.44
CA LEU A 104 0.16 -8.36 -0.14
C LEU A 104 1.58 -7.93 0.28
N TYR A 105 1.84 -6.62 0.33
CA TYR A 105 3.12 -6.07 0.80
C TYR A 105 3.43 -6.49 2.23
N TRP A 106 2.50 -6.29 3.18
CA TRP A 106 2.73 -6.64 4.58
C TRP A 106 2.92 -8.13 4.80
N PHE A 107 2.10 -8.96 4.15
CA PHE A 107 2.25 -10.41 4.19
C PHE A 107 3.61 -10.86 3.62
N GLY A 108 4.00 -10.32 2.47
CA GLY A 108 5.28 -10.66 1.82
C GLY A 108 6.49 -10.25 2.67
N MET A 109 6.45 -9.06 3.26
CA MET A 109 7.50 -8.58 4.18
C MET A 109 7.65 -9.48 5.40
N ILE A 110 6.53 -9.85 6.04
CA ILE A 110 6.55 -10.72 7.21
C ILE A 110 7.07 -12.11 6.87
N PHE A 111 6.62 -12.67 5.76
CA PHE A 111 7.10 -13.94 5.26
C PHE A 111 8.62 -13.93 5.02
N VAL A 112 9.14 -12.92 4.32
CA VAL A 112 10.59 -12.81 4.07
C VAL A 112 11.40 -12.60 5.35
N GLY A 113 10.91 -11.75 6.26
CA GLY A 113 11.60 -11.43 7.51
C GLY A 113 11.85 -12.67 8.37
N PHE A 114 10.82 -13.49 8.56
CA PHE A 114 10.94 -14.71 9.36
C PHE A 114 11.56 -15.89 8.58
N SER A 115 11.21 -16.10 7.30
CA SER A 115 11.67 -17.28 6.56
C SER A 115 13.10 -17.17 6.01
N LYS A 116 13.57 -15.97 5.63
CA LYS A 116 14.90 -15.79 5.03
C LYS A 116 15.94 -15.18 5.95
N ASN A 117 15.54 -14.20 6.75
CA ASN A 117 16.47 -13.49 7.64
C ASN A 117 16.48 -14.06 9.06
N ALA A 118 15.63 -15.07 9.34
CA ALA A 118 15.52 -15.75 10.62
C ALA A 118 15.39 -14.78 11.81
N PHE A 119 14.65 -13.68 11.64
CA PHE A 119 14.40 -12.76 12.73
C PHE A 119 13.70 -13.46 13.89
N THR A 120 14.16 -13.19 15.11
CA THR A 120 13.38 -13.46 16.32
C THR A 120 12.13 -12.56 16.35
N ASP A 121 11.12 -12.94 17.12
CA ASP A 121 9.88 -12.16 17.23
C ASP A 121 10.14 -10.69 17.63
N ASN A 122 11.07 -10.46 18.55
CA ASN A 122 11.45 -9.12 18.98
C ASN A 122 12.14 -8.31 17.87
N GLU A 123 13.07 -8.92 17.13
CA GLU A 123 13.73 -8.27 16.00
C GLU A 123 12.74 -7.92 14.91
N MET A 124 11.77 -8.80 14.65
CA MET A 124 10.72 -8.56 13.68
C MET A 124 9.81 -7.40 14.10
N ILE A 125 9.39 -7.34 15.36
CA ILE A 125 8.59 -6.23 15.88
C ILE A 125 9.36 -4.92 15.79
N MET A 126 10.65 -4.89 16.17
CA MET A 126 11.48 -3.69 16.04
C MET A 126 11.63 -3.24 14.58
N PHE A 127 11.85 -4.18 13.67
CA PHE A 127 11.94 -3.92 12.24
C PHE A 127 10.63 -3.33 11.67
N LEU A 128 9.49 -3.92 12.01
CA LEU A 128 8.17 -3.43 11.60
C LEU A 128 7.88 -2.04 12.16
N CYS A 129 8.18 -1.80 13.45
CA CYS A 129 8.06 -0.48 14.07
C CYS A 129 8.94 0.57 13.37
N ALA A 130 10.18 0.22 13.02
CA ALA A 130 11.10 1.13 12.34
C ALA A 130 10.60 1.51 10.94
N ILE A 131 10.10 0.54 10.16
CA ILE A 131 9.53 0.81 8.84
C ILE A 131 8.24 1.62 8.95
N MET A 132 7.37 1.30 9.92
CA MET A 132 6.14 2.05 10.15
C MET A 132 6.41 3.51 10.53
N ALA A 133 7.34 3.74 11.45
CA ALA A 133 7.76 5.08 11.82
C ALA A 133 8.35 5.83 10.61
N SER A 134 9.13 5.15 9.78
CA SER A 134 9.72 5.73 8.56
C SER A 134 8.66 6.13 7.55
N PHE A 135 7.72 5.24 7.24
CA PHE A 135 6.63 5.52 6.29
C PHE A 135 5.73 6.65 6.77
N PHE A 136 5.28 6.58 8.03
CA PHE A 136 4.46 7.63 8.62
C PHE A 136 5.18 8.98 8.62
N SER A 137 6.48 9.00 8.96
CA SER A 137 7.28 10.23 8.91
C SER A 137 7.37 10.80 7.49
N ILE A 138 7.62 9.95 6.50
CA ILE A 138 7.65 10.36 5.08
C ILE A 138 6.28 10.89 4.65
N ASP A 139 5.17 10.28 5.07
CA ASP A 139 3.81 10.74 4.77
C ASP A 139 3.50 12.10 5.41
N VAL A 140 3.86 12.30 6.68
CA VAL A 140 3.77 13.59 7.36
C VAL A 140 4.60 14.66 6.65
N LEU A 141 5.83 14.35 6.26
CA LEU A 141 6.68 15.26 5.49
C LEU A 141 6.05 15.61 4.13
N LYS A 142 5.48 14.62 3.43
CA LYS A 142 4.73 14.84 2.19
C LYS A 142 3.51 15.73 2.42
N ILE A 143 2.80 15.59 3.54
CA ILE A 143 1.63 16.40 3.89
C ILE A 143 2.02 17.86 4.12
N ILE A 144 3.08 18.11 4.90
CA ILE A 144 3.61 19.44 5.20
C ILE A 144 4.17 20.08 3.92
N GLY A 145 4.94 19.31 3.14
CA GLY A 145 5.58 19.73 1.89
C GLY A 145 4.67 19.73 0.64
N ALA A 146 3.35 19.49 0.79
CA ALA A 146 2.47 19.21 -0.34
C ALA A 146 2.44 20.32 -1.41
N ARG A 147 2.65 21.59 -1.03
CA ARG A 147 2.72 22.72 -1.97
C ARG A 147 3.95 22.66 -2.87
N GLN A 148 5.09 22.20 -2.34
CA GLN A 148 6.33 22.07 -3.09
C GLN A 148 6.29 20.82 -3.97
N LEU A 149 5.83 19.68 -3.43
CA LEU A 149 5.74 18.44 -4.18
C LEU A 149 4.78 18.54 -5.38
N LYS A 150 3.71 19.35 -5.29
CA LYS A 150 2.76 19.56 -6.39
C LYS A 150 3.43 20.12 -7.66
N LYS A 151 4.55 20.83 -7.52
CA LYS A 151 5.31 21.35 -8.67
C LYS A 151 6.04 20.23 -9.43
N VAL A 152 6.39 19.15 -8.74
CA VAL A 152 7.10 17.98 -9.29
C VAL A 152 6.12 16.90 -9.73
N VAL A 153 5.06 16.67 -8.95
CA VAL A 153 4.03 15.65 -9.19
C VAL A 153 3.04 16.11 -10.25
N THR A 154 3.50 16.14 -11.50
CA THR A 154 2.67 16.46 -12.66
C THR A 154 1.87 15.24 -13.14
N PRO A 155 0.74 15.44 -13.87
CA PRO A 155 -0.01 14.32 -14.45
C PRO A 155 0.85 13.45 -15.38
N GLU A 156 1.84 14.05 -16.05
CA GLU A 156 2.76 13.33 -16.93
C GLU A 156 3.75 12.50 -16.12
N PHE A 157 4.34 13.06 -15.07
CA PHE A 157 5.22 12.30 -14.16
C PHE A 157 4.48 11.11 -13.54
N MET A 158 3.26 11.32 -13.03
CA MET A 158 2.43 10.24 -12.47
C MET A 158 2.07 9.18 -13.50
N HIS A 159 1.83 9.56 -14.77
CA HIS A 159 1.56 8.59 -15.83
C HIS A 159 2.77 7.70 -16.11
N HIS A 160 3.98 8.28 -16.21
CA HIS A 160 5.20 7.49 -16.41
C HIS A 160 5.52 6.62 -15.19
N LEU A 161 5.35 7.16 -13.97
CA LEU A 161 5.54 6.40 -12.74
C LEU A 161 4.60 5.20 -12.64
N ASN A 162 3.32 5.39 -12.95
CA ASN A 162 2.33 4.31 -12.97
C ASN A 162 2.68 3.22 -13.99
N ARG A 163 3.17 3.60 -15.19
CA ARG A 163 3.64 2.63 -16.18
C ARG A 163 4.89 1.88 -15.69
N ALA A 164 5.83 2.57 -15.06
CA ALA A 164 7.02 1.94 -14.48
C ALA A 164 6.64 0.93 -13.39
N ILE A 165 5.79 1.32 -12.44
CA ILE A 165 5.25 0.42 -11.41
C ILE A 165 4.52 -0.76 -12.07
N GLY A 166 3.70 -0.50 -13.08
CA GLY A 166 2.99 -1.54 -13.83
C GLY A 166 3.92 -2.57 -14.46
N VAL A 167 5.00 -2.13 -15.11
CA VAL A 167 6.02 -3.02 -15.68
C VAL A 167 6.70 -3.85 -14.59
N ILE A 168 7.08 -3.23 -13.47
CA ILE A 168 7.71 -3.94 -12.34
C ILE A 168 6.76 -5.03 -11.81
N LEU A 169 5.49 -4.70 -11.56
CA LEU A 169 4.49 -5.66 -11.07
C LEU A 169 4.28 -6.81 -12.06
N MET A 170 4.21 -6.54 -13.37
CA MET A 170 4.08 -7.58 -14.39
C MET A 170 5.30 -8.50 -14.42
N LEU A 171 6.51 -7.96 -14.32
CA LEU A 171 7.74 -8.77 -14.28
C LEU A 171 7.80 -9.67 -13.04
N PHE A 172 7.51 -9.11 -11.86
CA PHE A 172 7.44 -9.89 -10.62
C PHE A 172 6.36 -10.97 -10.70
N GLY A 173 5.18 -10.63 -11.20
CA GLY A 173 4.08 -11.57 -11.38
C GLY A 173 4.43 -12.71 -12.33
N ALA A 174 5.04 -12.41 -13.48
CA ALA A 174 5.50 -13.42 -14.43
C ALA A 174 6.55 -14.37 -13.83
N VAL A 175 7.52 -13.84 -13.09
CA VAL A 175 8.51 -14.66 -12.37
C VAL A 175 7.85 -15.58 -11.35
N MET A 176 6.86 -15.07 -10.60
CA MET A 176 6.11 -15.89 -9.64
C MET A 176 5.29 -16.99 -10.33
N MET A 177 4.64 -16.70 -11.45
CA MET A 177 3.90 -17.71 -12.22
C MET A 177 4.83 -18.82 -12.73
N VAL A 178 6.00 -18.46 -13.27
CA VAL A 178 6.99 -19.46 -13.73
C VAL A 178 7.49 -20.33 -12.58
N LYS A 179 7.77 -19.74 -11.41
CA LYS A 179 8.17 -20.51 -10.22
C LYS A 179 7.05 -21.42 -9.73
N GLY A 180 5.82 -20.90 -9.69
CA GLY A 180 4.63 -21.68 -9.33
C GLY A 180 4.44 -22.87 -10.25
N MET A 181 4.60 -22.70 -11.57
CA MET A 181 4.43 -23.78 -12.56
C MET A 181 5.58 -24.79 -12.60
N LYS A 182 6.84 -24.34 -12.48
CA LYS A 182 8.03 -25.21 -12.61
C LYS A 182 8.23 -26.19 -11.44
N LEU A 183 7.53 -26.03 -10.31
CA LEU A 183 7.56 -27.03 -9.23
C LEU A 183 6.49 -28.12 -9.39
N PHE A 184 5.59 -28.03 -10.37
CA PHE A 184 4.62 -29.08 -10.72
C PHE A 184 5.10 -30.02 -11.84
N ALA A 185 6.31 -29.80 -12.38
CA ALA A 185 6.95 -30.63 -13.41
C ALA A 185 8.18 -31.32 -12.82
#